data_AF-A0A7V8XGR5-F1
#
_entry.id   AF-A0A7V8XGR5-F1
#
_cell.length_a   1.000
_cell.length_b   1.000
_cell.length_c   1.000
_cell.angle_alpha   90.00
_cell.angle_beta   90.00
_cell.angle_gamma   90.00
#
_symmetry.space_group_name_H-M   'P 1'
#
loop_
_entity.id
_entity.type
_entity.pdbx_description
1 polymer ?
#
loop_
_entity_poly.entity_id
_entity_poly.type
_entity_poly.pdbx_seq_one_letter_code
_entity_poly.pdbx_strand_id
1 'polypeptide(L)'
;MLFEREFYAQAVSRAYYGAFYAAAEALLVLGETRSKHSGVIAAFVQLVVRREGVDEAAGRALRSLFEQRSTADDGGFPFEAEQAREALKQASEVVAAVERWLTERSGTLDPTS
;
A
#
# COMPACT_ATOMS: atom_id res chain seq x y z
N MET A 1 -4.13 19.34 21.27
CA MET A 1 -3.84 17.97 21.76
C MET A 1 -4.88 16.92 21.37
N LEU A 2 -6.22 17.14 21.39
CA LEU A 2 -7.18 16.16 20.83
C LEU A 2 -7.22 16.18 19.29
N PHE A 3 -7.31 17.39 18.71
CA PHE A 3 -7.32 17.58 17.25
C PHE A 3 -6.10 16.98 16.54
N GLU A 4 -4.89 17.14 17.11
CA GLU A 4 -3.66 16.59 16.52
C GLU A 4 -3.70 15.06 16.43
N ARG A 5 -4.21 14.39 17.47
CA ARG A 5 -4.39 12.93 17.51
C ARG A 5 -5.39 12.44 16.46
N GLU A 6 -6.45 13.22 16.23
CA GLU A 6 -7.42 12.95 15.16
C GLU A 6 -6.80 13.08 13.76
N PHE A 7 -5.96 14.10 13.54
CA PHE A 7 -5.21 14.24 12.29
C PHE A 7 -4.23 13.08 12.05
N TYR A 8 -3.60 12.55 13.10
CA TYR A 8 -2.71 11.39 12.98
C TYR A 8 -3.47 10.12 12.58
N ALA A 9 -4.62 9.85 13.20
CA ALA A 9 -5.47 8.73 12.79
C ALA A 9 -5.94 8.86 11.33
N GLN A 10 -6.37 10.06 10.93
CA GLN A 10 -6.73 10.32 9.53
C GLN A 10 -5.56 10.15 8.56
N ALA A 11 -4.35 10.56 8.96
CA ALA A 11 -3.15 10.40 8.14
C ALA A 11 -2.83 8.92 7.90
N VAL A 12 -2.92 8.08 8.94
CA VAL A 12 -2.73 6.62 8.84
C VAL A 12 -3.78 5.99 7.92
N SER A 13 -5.05 6.35 8.09
CA SER A 13 -6.13 5.84 7.24
C SER A 13 -5.91 6.21 5.77
N ARG A 14 -5.55 7.48 5.48
CA ARG A 14 -5.22 7.93 4.10
C ARG A 14 -3.97 7.26 3.53
N ALA A 15 -2.94 7.05 4.35
CA ALA A 15 -1.71 6.36 3.94
C ALA A 15 -2.03 4.92 3.48
N TYR A 16 -2.86 4.21 4.24
CA TYR A 16 -3.34 2.89 3.84
C TYR A 16 -4.07 2.92 2.49
N TYR A 17 -5.03 3.83 2.30
CA TYR A 17 -5.79 3.88 1.04
C TYR A 17 -4.90 4.20 -0.17
N GLY A 18 -3.93 5.12 -0.03
CA GLY A 18 -2.96 5.40 -1.09
C GLY A 18 -2.18 4.15 -1.51
N ALA A 19 -1.61 3.42 -0.54
CA ALA A 19 -0.90 2.17 -0.79
C ALA A 19 -1.82 1.07 -1.37
N PHE A 20 -3.06 1.00 -0.88
CA PHE A 20 -4.05 0.03 -1.32
C PHE A 20 -4.43 0.23 -2.79
N TYR A 21 -4.65 1.48 -3.22
CA TYR A 21 -4.99 1.75 -4.62
C TYR A 21 -3.83 1.42 -5.56
N ALA A 22 -2.58 1.74 -5.18
CA ALA A 22 -1.41 1.33 -5.96
C ALA A 22 -1.32 -0.19 -6.09
N ALA A 23 -1.55 -0.93 -5.00
CA ALA A 23 -1.58 -2.38 -5.03
C ALA A 23 -2.73 -2.94 -5.90
N ALA A 24 -3.91 -2.31 -5.85
CA ALA A 24 -5.06 -2.70 -6.67
C ALA A 24 -4.81 -2.44 -8.17
N GLU A 25 -4.18 -1.32 -8.52
CA GLU A 25 -3.77 -1.01 -9.88
C GLU A 25 -2.74 -2.01 -10.40
N ALA A 26 -1.76 -2.38 -9.59
CA ALA A 26 -0.77 -3.39 -9.95
C ALA A 26 -1.43 -4.75 -10.28
N LEU A 27 -2.46 -5.13 -9.52
CA LEU A 27 -3.26 -6.32 -9.82
C LEU A 27 -4.08 -6.16 -11.10
N LEU A 28 -4.67 -4.99 -11.33
CA LEU A 28 -5.45 -4.72 -12.54
C LEU A 28 -4.59 -4.87 -13.80
N VAL A 29 -3.33 -4.42 -13.77
CA VAL A 29 -2.36 -4.61 -14.86
C VAL A 29 -2.08 -6.09 -15.12
N LEU A 30 -2.19 -6.95 -14.11
CA LEU A 30 -2.12 -8.41 -14.25
C LEU A 30 -3.45 -9.06 -14.63
N GLY A 31 -4.49 -8.27 -14.93
CA GLY A 31 -5.84 -8.74 -15.23
C GLY A 31 -6.60 -9.28 -14.02
N GLU A 32 -6.16 -8.93 -12.81
CA GLU A 32 -6.66 -9.48 -11.55
C GLU A 32 -7.46 -8.45 -10.76
N THR A 33 -8.61 -8.84 -10.23
CA THR A 33 -9.43 -7.96 -9.38
C THR A 33 -9.92 -8.69 -8.12
N ARG A 34 -10.10 -7.93 -7.03
CA ARG A 34 -10.56 -8.46 -5.73
C ARG A 34 -11.54 -7.49 -5.11
N SER A 35 -12.65 -8.01 -4.58
CA SER A 35 -13.69 -7.20 -3.95
C SER A 35 -13.44 -6.92 -2.46
N LYS A 36 -12.53 -7.66 -1.83
CA LYS A 36 -12.19 -7.52 -0.40
C LYS A 36 -10.79 -6.94 -0.23
N HIS A 37 -10.63 -6.07 0.76
CA HIS A 37 -9.32 -5.48 1.10
C HIS A 37 -8.25 -6.53 1.38
N SER A 38 -8.56 -7.50 2.25
CA SER A 38 -7.66 -8.62 2.54
C SER A 38 -7.34 -9.46 1.30
N GLY A 39 -8.27 -9.55 0.35
CA GLY A 39 -8.08 -10.22 -0.92
C GLY A 39 -7.07 -9.50 -1.82
N VAL A 40 -7.16 -8.17 -1.92
CA VAL A 40 -6.17 -7.35 -2.65
C VAL A 40 -4.78 -7.51 -2.04
N ILE A 41 -4.64 -7.42 -0.72
CA ILE A 41 -3.34 -7.54 -0.05
C ILE A 41 -2.73 -8.92 -0.28
N ALA A 42 -3.53 -9.99 -0.13
CA ALA A 42 -3.06 -11.35 -0.38
C ALA A 42 -2.64 -11.55 -1.84
N ALA A 43 -3.45 -11.08 -2.79
CA ALA A 43 -3.15 -11.17 -4.21
C ALA A 43 -1.90 -10.36 -4.59
N PHE A 44 -1.74 -9.15 -4.04
CA PHE A 44 -0.56 -8.31 -4.26
C PHE A 44 0.72 -9.01 -3.80
N VAL A 45 0.72 -9.61 -2.61
CA VAL A 45 1.88 -10.36 -2.10
C VAL A 45 2.18 -11.59 -2.97
N GLN A 46 1.16 -12.34 -3.40
CA GLN A 46 1.40 -13.55 -4.20
C GLN A 46 1.81 -13.25 -5.63
N LEU A 47 1.12 -12.33 -6.29
CA LEU A 47 1.28 -12.07 -7.71
C LEU A 47 2.36 -11.03 -7.96
N VAL A 48 2.31 -9.88 -7.30
CA VAL A 48 3.22 -8.76 -7.61
C VAL A 48 4.57 -8.92 -6.91
N VAL A 49 4.56 -9.18 -5.60
CA VAL A 49 5.81 -9.32 -4.81
C VAL A 49 6.53 -10.62 -5.15
N ARG A 50 5.88 -11.77 -4.94
CA ARG A 50 6.56 -13.07 -5.06
C ARG A 50 6.79 -13.52 -6.49
N ARG A 51 5.81 -13.32 -7.37
CA ARG A 51 5.88 -13.80 -8.75
C ARG A 51 6.54 -12.80 -9.70
N GLU A 52 6.17 -11.52 -9.63
CA GLU A 52 6.74 -10.49 -10.52
C GLU A 52 8.00 -9.81 -9.93
N GLY A 53 8.44 -10.20 -8.73
CA GLY A 53 9.73 -9.82 -8.17
C GLY A 53 9.79 -8.43 -7.53
N VAL A 54 8.63 -7.84 -7.17
CA VAL A 54 8.60 -6.57 -6.42
C VAL A 54 9.12 -6.79 -5.00
N ASP A 55 9.77 -5.77 -4.44
CA ASP A 55 10.37 -5.80 -3.10
C ASP A 55 9.39 -6.31 -2.02
N GLU A 56 9.80 -7.32 -1.25
CA GLU A 56 9.03 -7.88 -0.15
C GLU A 56 8.68 -6.85 0.93
N ALA A 57 9.50 -5.80 1.07
CA ALA A 57 9.23 -4.70 1.99
C ALA A 57 7.90 -4.03 1.68
N ALA A 58 7.52 -3.88 0.40
CA ALA A 58 6.23 -3.34 0.00
C ALA A 58 5.06 -4.22 0.47
N GLY A 59 5.20 -5.55 0.35
CA GLY A 59 4.20 -6.50 0.84
C GLY A 59 4.01 -6.44 2.36
N ARG A 60 5.11 -6.28 3.11
CA ARG A 60 5.08 -6.11 4.58
C ARG A 60 4.47 -4.76 4.97
N ALA A 61 4.87 -3.68 4.30
CA ALA A 61 4.36 -2.33 4.53
C ALA A 61 2.85 -2.25 4.31
N LEU A 62 2.34 -2.78 3.19
CA LEU A 62 0.90 -2.78 2.89
C LEU A 62 0.08 -3.55 3.94
N ARG A 63 0.59 -4.69 4.42
CA ARG A 63 -0.06 -5.45 5.49
C ARG A 63 -0.08 -4.67 6.79
N SER A 64 1.04 -4.05 7.17
CA SER A 64 1.12 -3.23 8.38
C SER A 64 0.14 -2.06 8.34
N LEU A 65 0.03 -1.37 7.20
CA LEU A 65 -0.92 -0.27 7.02
C LEU A 65 -2.38 -0.72 7.15
N PHE A 66 -2.72 -1.90 6.66
CA PHE A 66 -4.07 -2.46 6.80
C PHE A 66 -4.46 -2.72 8.26
N GLU A 67 -3.51 -3.26 9.03
CA GLU A 67 -3.68 -3.51 10.47
C GLU A 67 -3.83 -2.18 11.22
N GLN A 68 -2.95 -1.21 10.96
CA GLN A 68 -2.98 0.12 11.57
C GLN A 68 -4.27 0.90 11.24
N ARG A 69 -4.73 0.84 9.99
CA ARG A 69 -6.00 1.48 9.56
C ARG A 69 -7.19 0.94 10.35
N SER A 70 -7.21 -0.35 10.67
CA SER A 70 -8.29 -0.92 11.47
C SER A 70 -8.32 -0.29 12.86
N THR A 71 -7.16 -0.11 13.49
CA THR A 71 -7.06 0.62 14.78
C THR A 71 -7.43 2.10 14.67
N ALA A 72 -7.08 2.77 13.57
CA ALA A 72 -7.41 4.17 13.34
C ALA A 72 -8.91 4.40 13.15
N ASP A 73 -9.57 3.52 12.41
CA ASP A 73 -11.00 3.64 12.09
C ASP A 73 -11.89 3.21 13.26
N ASP A 74 -11.45 2.25 14.08
CA ASP A 74 -12.18 1.80 15.27
C ASP A 74 -12.07 2.78 16.46
N GLY A 75 -11.19 3.79 16.37
CA GLY A 75 -11.03 4.84 17.38
C GLY A 75 -10.49 4.35 18.73
N GLY A 76 -9.97 3.12 18.79
CA GLY A 76 -9.63 2.45 20.05
C GLY A 76 -8.44 3.05 20.79
N PHE A 77 -7.47 3.62 20.08
CA PHE A 77 -6.28 4.24 20.67
C PHE A 77 -5.80 5.43 19.82
N PRO A 78 -5.36 6.54 20.46
CA PRO A 78 -4.85 7.68 19.73
C PRO A 78 -3.48 7.37 19.11
N PHE A 79 -3.30 7.74 17.84
CA PHE A 79 -2.01 7.67 17.17
C PHE A 79 -1.12 8.83 17.62
N GLU A 80 0.17 8.54 17.74
CA GLU A 80 1.22 9.54 17.93
C GLU A 80 1.79 9.99 16.58
N ALA A 81 2.41 11.16 16.56
CA ALA A 81 2.95 11.75 15.33
C ALA A 81 3.93 10.81 14.60
N GLU A 82 4.73 10.05 15.36
CA GLU A 82 5.70 9.11 14.79
C GLU A 82 5.04 7.94 14.07
N GLN A 83 3.93 7.42 14.60
CA GLN A 83 3.17 6.35 13.97
C GLN A 83 2.55 6.83 12.65
N ALA A 84 2.02 8.07 12.63
CA ALA A 84 1.52 8.67 11.39
C ALA A 84 2.63 8.90 10.36
N ARG A 85 3.83 9.33 10.79
CA ARG A 85 5.00 9.48 9.89
C ARG A 85 5.44 8.15 9.32
N GLU A 86 5.53 7.10 10.14
CA GLU A 86 5.90 5.77 9.69
C GLU A 86 4.86 5.20 8.71
N ALA A 87 3.56 5.40 8.96
CA ALA A 87 2.52 5.00 8.02
C ALA A 87 2.66 5.70 6.66
N LEU A 88 2.94 7.01 6.65
CA LEU A 88 3.18 7.75 5.40
C LEU A 88 4.42 7.26 4.66
N LYS A 89 5.50 6.93 5.39
CA LYS A 89 6.71 6.35 4.82
C LYS A 89 6.43 4.98 4.20
N GLN A 90 5.75 4.09 4.92
CA GLN A 90 5.33 2.77 4.44
C GLN A 90 4.46 2.88 3.19
N ALA A 91 3.52 3.82 3.15
CA ALA A 91 2.67 4.02 1.99
C ALA A 91 3.48 4.48 0.78
N SER A 92 4.44 5.38 0.98
CA SER A 92 5.35 5.85 -0.05
C SER A 92 6.23 4.72 -0.59
N GLU A 93 6.69 3.81 0.27
CA GLU A 93 7.47 2.63 -0.14
C GLU A 93 6.65 1.71 -1.05
N VAL A 94 5.38 1.46 -0.71
CA VAL A 94 4.48 0.64 -1.55
C VAL A 94 4.25 1.30 -2.90
N VAL A 95 3.90 2.58 -2.92
CA VAL A 95 3.63 3.34 -4.16
C VAL A 95 4.88 3.34 -5.05
N ALA A 96 6.04 3.69 -4.49
CA ALA A 96 7.29 3.73 -5.25
C ALA A 96 7.70 2.35 -5.78
N ALA A 97 7.44 1.27 -5.04
CA ALA A 97 7.70 -0.09 -5.53
C ALA A 97 6.79 -0.46 -6.71
N VAL A 98 5.51 -0.08 -6.65
CA VAL A 98 4.55 -0.28 -7.75
C VAL A 98 4.93 0.56 -8.96
N GLU A 99 5.23 1.84 -8.79
CA GLU A 99 5.62 2.75 -9.88
C GLU A 99 6.87 2.27 -10.62
N ARG A 100 7.90 1.84 -9.88
CA ARG A 100 9.12 1.26 -10.48
C ARG A 100 8.78 0.02 -11.30
N TRP A 101 8.01 -0.89 -10.72
CA TRP A 101 7.57 -2.11 -11.39
C TRP A 101 6.76 -1.83 -12.66
N LEU A 102 5.83 -0.87 -12.63
CA LEU A 102 5.07 -0.46 -13.81
C LEU A 102 5.99 0.14 -14.88
N THR A 103 6.94 0.99 -14.49
CA THR A 103 7.88 1.64 -15.41
C THR A 103 8.78 0.61 -16.12
N GLU A 104 9.32 -0.36 -15.38
CA GLU A 104 10.16 -1.44 -15.93
C GLU A 104 9.38 -2.30 -16.93
N ARG A 105 8.08 -2.54 -16.67
CA ARG A 105 7.21 -3.28 -17.59
C ARG A 105 6.87 -2.50 -18.84
N SER A 106 6.55 -1.22 -18.72
CA SER A 106 6.29 -0.36 -19.88
C SER A 106 7.54 -0.18 -20.75
N GLY A 107 8.74 -0.11 -20.17
CA GLY A 107 10.00 -0.06 -20.91
C GLY A 107 10.39 -1.39 -21.58
N THR A 108 9.87 -2.52 -21.09
CA THR A 108 10.08 -3.85 -21.72
C THR A 108 9.11 -4.09 -22.90
N LEU A 109 8.03 -3.30 -23.01
CA LEU A 109 7.03 -3.42 -24.07
C LEU A 109 7.42 -2.71 -25.38
N ASP A 110 8.64 -2.17 -25.52
CA ASP A 110 9.22 -1.72 -26.79
C ASP A 110 10.25 -2.73 -27.36
N PRO A 111 9.83 -3.74 -28.14
CA PRO A 111 10.72 -4.54 -28.97
C PRO A 111 10.69 -4.14 -30.46
N THR A 112 10.43 -2.87 -30.81
CA THR A 112 10.50 -2.43 -32.22
C THR A 112 11.28 -1.12 -32.40
N SER A 113 12.59 -1.25 -32.56
CA SER A 113 13.39 -0.52 -33.55
C SER A 113 14.21 -1.52 -34.34
#